data_AF-A0A7S4VFK4-F1
#
_entry.id   AF-A0A7S4VFK4-F1
#
_cell.length_a   1.000
_cell.length_b   1.000
_cell.length_c   1.000
_cell.angle_alpha   90.00
_cell.angle_beta   90.00
_cell.angle_gamma   90.00
#
_symmetry.space_group_name_H-M   'P 1'
#
loop_
_entity.id
_entity.type
_entity.pdbx_description
1 polymer ?
#
loop_
_entity_poly.entity_id
_entity_poly.type
_entity_poly.pdbx_seq_one_letter_code
_entity_poly.pdbx_strand_id
1 'polypeptide(L)'
;GNSAAAAGSFHAVLDKSKGGLLGLELDEATLEVLAVAAEGLVAAWNTARPELAVRRGQRILEVNGQGDAGAVLRELVQDIVLDIVFLRPAPEPYFDDPLAGTAVRVEEAVVESPKPKRSGATGDDLAAGSNGSPTAPAPLWSAIVRRVQAEEEARQVAVADLSSAMREALASMEGKLKAVRHVAESAAVAAAAAASGKTASPVAAKVEAGEGAKGRGEDAAEGLWGRISERCEELAAMQLRASKDNETAVRALTDHVAKALEVQAIQTQRCGESLEELQREHGHRIAQMDMALQQLGDVISDLAQETQRRTQQLSDAVSVLAQEAALARGVRRASPGPPGGAPLGHREELSLSATQLRPSLEAPAESGGLLRSSHSTLSGAKLSSSTRPPSPSPRVTSHVPPVALPAPVPQVVLAPQAAAVVQAAAPANGLEKVAPPGAGSPSSGGGPRGGGCGRRPLGRNAGQAATAAAVAAAAAAAAAAGAA
;
A
#
# COMPACT_ATOMS: atom_id res chain seq x y z
N GLY A 1 -16.70 -11.19 -40.30
CA GLY A 1 -16.33 -12.54 -40.79
C GLY A 1 -14.99 -12.46 -41.49
N ASN A 2 -13.93 -12.72 -40.74
CA ASN A 2 -12.60 -13.17 -41.19
C ASN A 2 -11.80 -13.48 -39.92
N SER A 3 -12.26 -14.50 -39.18
CA SER A 3 -11.44 -15.11 -38.12
C SER A 3 -10.59 -16.17 -38.81
N ALA A 4 -9.51 -15.73 -39.46
CA ALA A 4 -8.40 -16.63 -39.74
C ALA A 4 -7.84 -16.99 -38.37
N ALA A 5 -8.37 -18.05 -37.76
CA ALA A 5 -7.93 -18.58 -36.49
C ALA A 5 -6.42 -18.79 -36.60
N ALA A 6 -5.65 -17.86 -36.04
CA ALA A 6 -4.21 -17.93 -36.00
C ALA A 6 -3.89 -19.27 -35.34
N ALA A 7 -3.21 -20.16 -36.07
CA ALA A 7 -2.94 -21.51 -35.62
C ALA A 7 -2.26 -21.46 -34.25
N GLY A 8 -3.01 -21.78 -33.19
CA GLY A 8 -2.54 -21.68 -31.81
C GLY A 8 -3.43 -20.87 -30.86
N SER A 9 -4.47 -20.14 -31.30
CA SER A 9 -5.36 -19.47 -30.34
C SER A 9 -6.51 -20.36 -29.84
N PHE A 10 -7.01 -20.09 -28.64
CA PHE A 10 -8.21 -20.72 -28.08
C PHE A 10 -9.00 -19.76 -27.19
N HIS A 11 -10.31 -20.02 -27.04
CA HIS A 11 -11.22 -19.20 -26.26
C HIS A 11 -11.49 -19.79 -24.88
N ALA A 12 -11.56 -18.93 -23.86
CA ALA A 12 -12.00 -19.26 -22.52
C ALA A 12 -13.09 -18.29 -22.07
N VAL A 13 -14.24 -18.82 -21.66
CA VAL A 13 -15.36 -18.03 -21.15
C VAL A 13 -15.40 -18.19 -19.64
N LEU A 14 -15.16 -17.10 -18.91
CA LEU A 14 -15.06 -17.06 -17.46
C LEU A 14 -16.12 -16.12 -16.89
N ASP A 15 -16.91 -16.58 -15.92
CA ASP A 15 -17.93 -15.74 -15.28
C ASP A 15 -17.36 -15.04 -14.04
N LYS A 16 -16.99 -13.76 -14.18
CA LYS A 16 -16.52 -12.90 -13.09
C LYS A 16 -17.64 -12.05 -12.48
N SER A 17 -18.89 -12.22 -12.89
CA SER A 17 -20.03 -11.41 -12.39
C SER A 17 -20.26 -11.50 -10.87
N LYS A 18 -19.71 -12.53 -10.23
CA LYS A 18 -19.79 -12.76 -8.78
C LYS A 18 -18.64 -12.10 -7.99
N GLY A 19 -17.78 -11.31 -8.63
CA GLY A 19 -16.65 -10.63 -7.98
C GLY A 19 -15.51 -11.57 -7.59
N GLY A 20 -15.37 -12.72 -8.27
CA GLY A 20 -14.31 -13.68 -8.01
C GLY A 20 -12.95 -13.22 -8.54
N LEU A 21 -11.85 -13.67 -7.91
CA LEU A 21 -10.51 -13.43 -8.41
C LEU A 21 -10.27 -14.26 -9.69
N LEU A 22 -9.67 -13.63 -10.70
CA LEU A 22 -9.35 -14.30 -11.97
C LEU A 22 -8.27 -15.38 -11.78
N GLY A 23 -7.29 -15.12 -10.90
CA GLY A 23 -6.17 -16.02 -10.62
C GLY A 23 -5.06 -15.99 -11.67
N LEU A 24 -4.87 -14.85 -12.34
CA LEU A 24 -3.80 -14.62 -13.32
C LEU A 24 -2.89 -13.49 -12.88
N GLU A 25 -1.59 -13.69 -13.02
CA GLU A 25 -0.57 -12.65 -12.98
C GLU A 25 -0.13 -12.37 -14.41
N LEU A 26 -0.29 -11.12 -14.86
CA LEU A 26 -0.05 -10.69 -16.23
C LEU A 26 1.04 -9.63 -16.28
N ASP A 27 1.86 -9.67 -17.34
CA ASP A 27 2.70 -8.54 -17.71
C ASP A 27 1.84 -7.47 -18.38
N GLU A 28 1.80 -6.25 -17.82
CA GLU A 28 0.90 -5.18 -18.27
C GLU A 28 1.20 -4.69 -19.70
N ALA A 29 2.45 -4.82 -20.16
CA ALA A 29 2.87 -4.31 -21.47
C ALA A 29 2.62 -5.33 -22.59
N THR A 30 2.81 -6.63 -22.30
CA THR A 30 2.76 -7.70 -23.29
C THR A 30 1.51 -8.57 -23.19
N LEU A 31 0.76 -8.45 -22.09
CA LEU A 31 -0.36 -9.34 -21.72
C LEU A 31 0.03 -10.82 -21.63
N GLU A 32 1.30 -11.10 -21.34
CA GLU A 32 1.80 -12.45 -21.12
C GLU A 32 1.44 -12.94 -19.72
N VAL A 33 0.99 -14.19 -19.63
CA VAL A 33 0.71 -14.87 -18.36
C VAL A 33 2.03 -15.21 -17.69
N LEU A 34 2.35 -14.52 -16.61
CA LEU A 34 3.55 -14.74 -15.79
C LEU A 34 3.34 -15.89 -14.81
N ALA A 35 2.16 -15.95 -14.19
CA ALA A 35 1.77 -17.02 -13.28
C ALA A 35 0.26 -17.25 -13.29
N VAL A 36 -0.12 -18.48 -12.94
CA VAL A 36 -1.52 -18.86 -12.68
C VAL A 36 -1.59 -19.25 -11.21
N ALA A 37 -2.43 -18.56 -10.45
CA ALA A 37 -2.62 -18.86 -9.04
C ALA A 37 -3.29 -20.25 -8.87
N ALA A 38 -3.02 -20.91 -7.74
CA ALA A 38 -3.63 -22.20 -7.42
C ALA A 38 -5.16 -22.10 -7.22
N GLU A 39 -5.65 -20.91 -6.88
CA GLU A 39 -7.06 -20.59 -6.68
C GLU A 39 -7.50 -19.50 -7.67
N GLY A 40 -8.79 -19.50 -8.03
CA GLY A 40 -9.39 -18.50 -8.93
C GLY A 40 -10.15 -19.13 -10.10
N LEU A 41 -10.80 -18.27 -10.89
CA LEU A 41 -11.62 -18.70 -12.03
C LEU A 41 -10.80 -19.45 -13.09
N VAL A 42 -9.56 -19.04 -13.32
CA VAL A 42 -8.68 -19.72 -14.29
C VAL A 42 -8.20 -21.09 -13.78
N ALA A 43 -7.92 -21.23 -12.48
CA ALA A 43 -7.58 -22.53 -11.91
C ALA A 43 -8.76 -23.53 -12.03
N ALA A 44 -9.98 -23.06 -11.76
CA ALA A 44 -11.19 -23.85 -11.94
C ALA A 44 -11.41 -24.23 -13.42
N TRP A 45 -11.20 -23.29 -14.35
CA TRP A 45 -11.27 -23.54 -15.79
C TRP A 45 -10.25 -24.59 -16.24
N ASN A 46 -8.99 -24.46 -15.81
CA ASN A 46 -7.91 -25.39 -16.13
C ASN A 46 -8.21 -26.81 -15.62
N THR A 47 -8.85 -26.93 -14.46
CA THR A 47 -9.29 -28.22 -13.90
C THR A 47 -10.40 -28.85 -14.74
N ALA A 48 -11.33 -28.03 -15.24
CA ALA A 48 -12.43 -28.48 -16.08
C ALA A 48 -12.01 -28.80 -17.52
N ARG A 49 -10.96 -28.17 -18.04
CA ARG A 49 -10.47 -28.29 -19.42
C ARG A 49 -8.94 -28.42 -19.50
N PRO A 50 -8.36 -29.56 -19.11
CA PRO A 50 -6.90 -29.74 -19.05
C PRO A 50 -6.20 -29.58 -20.41
N GLU A 51 -6.87 -29.90 -21.51
CA GLU A 51 -6.38 -29.76 -22.89
C GLU A 51 -6.31 -28.31 -23.38
N LEU A 52 -7.10 -27.42 -22.76
CA LEU A 52 -7.12 -25.98 -22.99
C LEU A 52 -6.61 -25.20 -21.76
N ALA A 53 -5.80 -25.86 -20.92
CA ALA A 53 -5.28 -25.21 -19.72
C ALA A 53 -4.44 -23.97 -20.07
N VAL A 54 -4.78 -22.87 -19.41
CA VAL A 54 -4.01 -21.62 -19.44
C VAL A 54 -2.71 -21.86 -18.69
N ARG A 55 -1.59 -21.53 -19.31
CA ARG A 55 -0.23 -21.77 -18.78
C ARG A 55 0.61 -20.50 -18.85
N ARG A 56 1.65 -20.43 -18.01
CA ARG A 56 2.68 -19.40 -18.11
C ARG A 56 3.25 -19.32 -19.53
N GLY A 57 3.51 -18.11 -20.01
CA GLY A 57 4.03 -17.82 -21.35
C GLY A 57 2.96 -17.72 -22.44
N GLN A 58 1.69 -17.98 -22.13
CA GLN A 58 0.59 -17.67 -23.04
C GLN A 58 0.26 -16.18 -23.00
N ARG A 59 -0.25 -15.66 -24.12
CA ARG A 59 -0.60 -14.23 -24.23
C ARG A 59 -2.10 -14.06 -24.41
N ILE A 60 -2.69 -13.07 -23.76
CA ILE A 60 -4.07 -12.66 -24.03
C ILE A 60 -4.07 -11.78 -25.28
N LEU A 61 -4.81 -12.19 -26.30
CA LEU A 61 -4.99 -11.41 -27.53
C LEU A 61 -6.18 -10.47 -27.42
N GLU A 62 -7.31 -10.98 -26.95
CA GLU A 62 -8.56 -10.23 -26.90
C GLU A 62 -9.37 -10.61 -25.66
N VAL A 63 -10.09 -9.64 -25.10
CA VAL A 63 -11.09 -9.84 -24.05
C VAL A 63 -12.35 -9.12 -24.46
N ASN A 64 -13.47 -9.84 -24.61
CA ASN A 64 -14.76 -9.29 -25.03
C ASN A 64 -14.67 -8.46 -26.34
N GLY A 65 -13.79 -8.88 -27.26
CA GLY A 65 -13.55 -8.19 -28.53
C GLY A 65 -12.63 -6.95 -28.44
N GLN A 66 -12.06 -6.65 -27.28
CA GLN A 66 -11.02 -5.64 -27.11
C GLN A 66 -9.64 -6.28 -27.26
N GLY A 67 -8.81 -5.79 -28.20
CA GLY A 67 -7.44 -6.29 -28.42
C GLY A 67 -6.32 -5.32 -28.04
N ASP A 68 -6.66 -4.08 -27.68
CA ASP A 68 -5.68 -3.10 -27.18
C ASP A 68 -5.30 -3.42 -25.74
N ALA A 69 -4.00 -3.38 -25.40
CA ALA A 69 -3.51 -3.79 -24.08
C ALA A 69 -4.18 -3.03 -22.93
N GLY A 70 -4.36 -1.71 -23.06
CA GLY A 70 -5.04 -0.90 -22.05
C GLY A 70 -6.53 -1.20 -21.95
N ALA A 71 -7.19 -1.50 -23.08
CA ALA A 71 -8.59 -1.91 -23.09
C ALA A 71 -8.79 -3.30 -22.47
N VAL A 72 -7.91 -4.26 -22.78
CA VAL A 72 -7.91 -5.61 -22.20
C VAL A 72 -7.76 -5.55 -20.68
N LEU A 73 -6.79 -4.80 -20.16
CA LEU A 73 -6.59 -4.69 -18.71
C LEU A 73 -7.80 -4.08 -18.01
N ARG A 74 -8.43 -3.04 -18.60
CA ARG A 74 -9.67 -2.46 -18.05
C ARG A 74 -10.82 -3.46 -18.04
N GLU A 75 -10.92 -4.30 -19.06
CA GLU A 75 -11.98 -5.30 -19.17
C GLU A 75 -11.80 -6.43 -18.14
N LEU A 76 -10.56 -6.91 -17.94
CA LEU A 76 -10.24 -7.93 -16.94
C LEU A 76 -10.56 -7.50 -15.50
N VAL A 77 -10.54 -6.19 -15.21
CA VAL A 77 -10.89 -5.63 -13.90
C VAL A 77 -12.40 -5.62 -13.65
N GLN A 78 -13.24 -5.60 -14.69
CA GLN A 78 -14.69 -5.57 -14.53
C GLN A 78 -15.26 -6.90 -14.00
N ASP A 79 -16.38 -6.83 -13.29
CA ASP A 79 -17.11 -7.99 -12.77
C ASP A 79 -18.21 -8.41 -13.76
N ILE A 80 -17.76 -8.94 -14.90
CA ILE A 80 -18.62 -9.37 -16.01
C ILE A 80 -18.23 -10.76 -16.49
N VAL A 81 -19.00 -11.33 -17.42
CA VAL A 81 -18.56 -12.53 -18.14
C VAL A 81 -17.47 -12.13 -19.13
N LEU A 82 -16.32 -12.78 -19.05
CA LEU A 82 -15.14 -12.53 -19.86
C LEU A 82 -15.00 -13.63 -20.92
N ASP A 83 -15.04 -13.26 -22.19
CA ASP A 83 -14.63 -14.09 -23.34
C ASP A 83 -13.19 -13.73 -23.71
N ILE A 84 -12.25 -14.57 -23.27
CA ILE A 84 -10.82 -14.33 -23.39
C ILE A 84 -10.24 -15.21 -24.49
N VAL A 85 -9.52 -14.59 -25.42
CA VAL A 85 -8.78 -15.28 -26.48
C VAL A 85 -7.30 -15.37 -26.09
N PHE A 86 -6.83 -16.58 -25.83
CA PHE A 86 -5.42 -16.84 -25.54
C PHE A 86 -4.68 -17.25 -26.81
N LEU A 87 -3.48 -16.72 -27.03
CA LEU A 87 -2.50 -17.21 -27.99
C LEU A 87 -1.63 -18.26 -27.30
N ARG A 88 -1.61 -19.49 -27.81
CA ARG A 88 -0.54 -20.43 -27.47
C ARG A 88 0.72 -19.94 -28.17
N PRO A 89 1.82 -19.75 -27.44
CA PRO A 89 3.10 -19.62 -28.12
C PRO A 89 3.24 -20.87 -29.01
N ALA A 90 3.75 -20.67 -30.23
CA ALA A 90 4.24 -21.82 -30.99
C ALA A 90 5.11 -22.64 -30.03
N PRO A 91 5.02 -23.99 -30.05
CA PRO A 91 5.90 -24.79 -29.22
C PRO A 91 7.32 -24.36 -29.60
N GLU A 92 7.92 -23.51 -28.76
CA GLU A 92 9.31 -23.14 -28.98
C GLU A 92 10.03 -24.48 -28.99
N PRO A 93 10.90 -24.73 -29.99
CA PRO A 93 11.73 -25.91 -29.99
C PRO A 93 12.45 -25.91 -28.65
N TYR A 94 11.96 -26.79 -27.77
CA TYR A 94 12.24 -26.85 -26.36
C TYR A 94 13.76 -26.88 -26.24
N PHE A 95 14.36 -25.74 -25.89
CA PHE A 95 15.73 -25.77 -25.38
C PHE A 95 15.57 -26.52 -24.06
N ASP A 96 15.89 -27.81 -24.09
CA ASP A 96 15.81 -28.73 -22.95
C ASP A 96 16.35 -28.03 -21.71
N ASP A 97 15.44 -27.50 -20.90
CA ASP A 97 15.75 -26.91 -19.62
C ASP A 97 16.25 -28.07 -18.76
N PRO A 98 17.58 -28.19 -18.49
CA PRO A 98 18.15 -29.38 -17.88
C PRO A 98 17.69 -29.60 -16.42
N LEU A 99 16.84 -28.69 -15.91
CA LEU A 99 16.29 -28.71 -14.56
C LEU A 99 14.85 -29.27 -14.48
N ALA A 100 14.15 -29.47 -15.60
CA ALA A 100 12.79 -30.03 -15.59
C ALA A 100 12.75 -31.58 -15.55
N GLY A 101 13.93 -32.24 -15.55
CA GLY A 101 14.08 -33.70 -15.60
C GLY A 101 14.20 -34.42 -14.25
N THR A 102 14.26 -33.74 -13.11
CA THR A 102 14.32 -34.38 -11.78
C THR A 102 12.93 -34.63 -11.21
N ALA A 103 12.10 -35.34 -11.96
CA ALA A 103 11.06 -36.16 -11.35
C ALA A 103 11.77 -37.31 -10.62
N VAL A 104 12.10 -37.10 -9.34
CA VAL A 104 12.65 -38.11 -8.45
C VAL A 104 11.63 -39.24 -8.32
N ARG A 105 11.78 -40.24 -9.19
CA ARG A 105 11.25 -41.58 -9.01
C ARG A 105 12.20 -42.26 -8.02
N VAL A 106 11.84 -42.33 -6.75
CA VAL A 106 12.55 -43.14 -5.75
C VAL A 106 12.25 -44.61 -6.06
N GLU A 107 13.04 -45.20 -6.96
CA GLU A 107 13.33 -46.62 -6.85
C GLU A 107 14.76 -46.82 -6.35
N GLU A 108 14.82 -47.73 -5.40
CA GLU A 108 15.93 -48.23 -4.61
C GLU A 108 17.05 -48.81 -5.49
N ALA A 109 18.22 -48.17 -5.50
CA ALA A 109 19.44 -48.76 -6.05
C ALA A 109 20.71 -48.23 -5.34
N VAL A 110 21.26 -49.09 -4.48
CA VAL A 110 22.67 -49.37 -4.20
C VAL A 110 23.70 -48.26 -4.49
N VAL A 111 24.31 -47.77 -3.41
CA VAL A 111 25.52 -46.94 -3.37
C VAL A 111 26.75 -47.72 -3.86
N GLU A 112 27.52 -47.11 -4.77
CA GLU A 112 28.98 -47.25 -4.76
C GLU A 112 29.63 -45.89 -5.10
N SER A 113 30.24 -45.26 -4.10
CA SER A 113 31.01 -44.00 -4.25
C SER A 113 32.51 -44.29 -4.27
N PRO A 114 33.31 -43.68 -5.18
CA PRO A 114 34.77 -43.73 -5.09
C PRO A 114 35.37 -42.50 -4.40
N LYS A 115 36.45 -42.77 -3.66
CA LYS A 115 37.36 -41.89 -2.89
C LYS A 115 37.84 -40.61 -3.61
N PRO A 116 38.07 -39.49 -2.89
CA PRO A 116 38.81 -38.35 -3.42
C PRO A 116 40.33 -38.49 -3.25
N LYS A 117 41.08 -38.14 -4.32
CA LYS A 117 42.53 -37.96 -4.33
C LYS A 117 42.89 -36.49 -4.15
N ARG A 118 43.89 -36.25 -3.29
CA ARG A 118 44.65 -35.00 -3.13
C ARG A 118 45.52 -34.68 -4.35
N SER A 119 45.52 -33.41 -4.76
CA SER A 119 46.64 -32.62 -5.32
C SER A 119 46.12 -31.19 -5.43
N GLY A 120 46.80 -30.09 -5.09
CA GLY A 120 48.23 -29.82 -5.08
C GLY A 120 48.51 -28.68 -6.08
N ALA A 121 48.50 -27.44 -5.56
CA ALA A 121 49.21 -26.22 -5.98
C ALA A 121 49.23 -25.74 -7.46
N THR A 122 48.87 -24.48 -7.68
CA THR A 122 49.70 -23.31 -8.09
C THR A 122 48.94 -22.36 -9.02
N GLY A 123 49.15 -21.06 -8.86
CA GLY A 123 49.06 -20.10 -9.97
C GLY A 123 48.19 -18.89 -9.71
N ASP A 124 48.86 -17.80 -9.33
CA ASP A 124 48.36 -16.42 -9.38
C ASP A 124 47.75 -16.08 -10.75
N ASP A 125 46.60 -15.40 -10.76
CA ASP A 125 46.34 -14.35 -11.73
C ASP A 125 45.32 -13.33 -11.21
N LEU A 126 45.78 -12.08 -11.19
CA LEU A 126 45.08 -10.87 -10.80
C LEU A 126 44.03 -10.51 -11.87
N ALA A 127 42.76 -10.49 -11.50
CA ALA A 127 41.75 -9.73 -12.23
C ALA A 127 40.72 -9.15 -11.26
N ALA A 128 40.54 -7.82 -11.36
CA ALA A 128 39.66 -7.00 -10.56
C ALA A 128 38.20 -7.50 -10.60
N GLY A 129 37.80 -8.21 -9.55
CA GLY A 129 36.41 -8.61 -9.32
C GLY A 129 35.77 -7.69 -8.29
N SER A 130 34.87 -6.84 -8.78
CA SER A 130 33.92 -6.08 -7.97
C SER A 130 33.23 -7.01 -6.96
N ASN A 131 33.43 -6.75 -5.67
CA ASN A 131 32.67 -7.35 -4.58
C ASN A 131 31.20 -6.89 -4.67
N GLY A 132 30.45 -7.51 -5.58
CA GLY A 132 28.99 -7.49 -5.58
C GLY A 132 28.49 -8.30 -4.40
N SER A 133 28.48 -7.67 -3.22
CA SER A 133 27.72 -8.16 -2.08
C SER A 133 26.28 -8.38 -2.55
N PRO A 134 25.69 -9.58 -2.39
CA PRO A 134 24.28 -9.80 -2.70
C PRO A 134 23.47 -8.91 -1.76
N THR A 135 23.10 -7.74 -2.27
CA THR A 135 22.24 -6.78 -1.57
C THR A 135 20.97 -7.53 -1.25
N ALA A 136 20.77 -7.80 0.04
CA ALA A 136 19.55 -8.36 0.57
C ALA A 136 18.36 -7.63 -0.09
N PRO A 137 17.34 -8.37 -0.56
CA PRO A 137 16.22 -7.76 -1.27
C PRO A 137 15.68 -6.64 -0.41
N ALA A 138 15.78 -5.40 -0.91
CA ALA A 138 15.28 -4.24 -0.21
C ALA A 138 13.83 -4.53 0.19
N PRO A 139 13.44 -4.29 1.46
CA PRO A 139 12.15 -4.71 1.95
C PRO A 139 11.06 -4.11 1.06
N LEU A 140 10.08 -4.94 0.67
CA LEU A 140 8.95 -4.62 -0.20
C LEU A 140 8.28 -3.27 0.16
N TRP A 141 8.28 -2.92 1.45
CA TRP A 141 7.85 -1.63 1.98
C TRP A 141 8.55 -0.41 1.36
N SER A 142 9.85 -0.49 1.09
CA SER A 142 10.60 0.61 0.48
C SER A 142 10.17 0.90 -0.96
N ALA A 143 9.73 -0.11 -1.71
CA ALA A 143 9.19 0.07 -3.05
C ALA A 143 7.80 0.73 -3.02
N ILE A 144 6.95 0.32 -2.08
CA ILE A 144 5.62 0.92 -1.87
C ILE A 144 5.75 2.39 -1.48
N VAL A 145 6.62 2.71 -0.50
CA VAL A 145 6.85 4.11 -0.07
C VAL A 145 7.35 4.97 -1.23
N ARG A 146 8.28 4.48 -2.06
CA ARG A 146 8.74 5.23 -3.25
C ARG A 146 7.62 5.48 -4.25
N ARG A 147 6.72 4.52 -4.46
CA ARG A 147 5.59 4.68 -5.38
C ARG A 147 4.62 5.74 -4.89
N VAL A 148 4.27 5.71 -3.60
CA VAL A 148 3.39 6.71 -2.98
C VAL A 148 4.03 8.10 -3.04
N GLN A 149 5.32 8.21 -2.73
CA GLN A 149 6.07 9.46 -2.82
C GLN A 149 6.07 10.02 -4.24
N ALA A 150 6.33 9.19 -5.24
CA ALA A 150 6.33 9.60 -6.65
C ALA A 150 4.94 10.06 -7.13
N GLU A 151 3.87 9.40 -6.69
CA GLU A 151 2.50 9.81 -7.00
C GLU A 151 2.14 11.16 -6.34
N GLU A 152 2.59 11.38 -5.10
CA GLU A 152 2.40 12.64 -4.39
C GLU A 152 3.18 13.79 -5.05
N GLU A 153 4.43 13.55 -5.45
CA GLU A 153 5.22 14.51 -6.23
C GLU A 153 4.54 14.86 -7.56
N ALA A 154 3.98 13.87 -8.27
CA ALA A 154 3.24 14.11 -9.50
C ALA A 154 1.96 14.96 -9.26
N ARG A 155 1.26 14.74 -8.13
CA ARG A 155 0.11 15.58 -7.74
C ARG A 155 0.52 17.01 -7.43
N GLN A 156 1.62 17.21 -6.70
CA GLN A 156 2.13 18.54 -6.39
C GLN A 156 2.50 19.32 -7.65
N VAL A 157 3.11 18.66 -8.64
CA VAL A 157 3.39 19.25 -9.96
C VAL A 157 2.09 19.66 -10.67
N ALA A 158 1.08 18.77 -10.72
CA ALA A 158 -0.20 19.09 -11.36
C ALA A 158 -0.94 20.27 -10.70
N VAL A 159 -0.90 20.36 -9.36
CA VAL A 159 -1.47 21.49 -8.61
C VAL A 159 -0.71 22.78 -8.91
N ALA A 160 0.62 22.72 -8.99
CA ALA A 160 1.45 23.87 -9.35
C ALA A 160 1.12 24.37 -10.77
N ASP A 161 0.98 23.47 -11.74
CA ASP A 161 0.61 23.80 -13.13
C ASP A 161 -0.78 24.45 -13.21
N LEU A 162 -1.78 23.89 -12.51
CA LEU A 162 -3.12 24.47 -12.45
C LEU A 162 -3.10 25.88 -11.82
N SER A 163 -2.34 26.06 -10.75
CA SER A 163 -2.19 27.37 -10.09
C SER A 163 -1.49 28.40 -10.99
N SER A 164 -0.56 27.96 -11.84
CA SER A 164 0.10 28.79 -12.84
C SER A 164 -0.89 29.22 -13.92
N ALA A 165 -1.65 28.28 -14.48
CA ALA A 165 -2.68 28.56 -15.49
C ALA A 165 -3.76 29.52 -14.96
N MET A 166 -4.19 29.37 -13.71
CA MET A 166 -5.14 30.30 -13.07
C MET A 166 -4.57 31.71 -12.94
N ARG A 167 -3.29 31.86 -12.55
CA ARG A 167 -2.63 33.17 -12.46
C ARG A 167 -2.49 33.84 -13.83
N GLU A 168 -2.15 33.09 -14.86
CA GLU A 168 -2.06 33.60 -16.24
C GLU A 168 -3.43 34.06 -16.77
N ALA A 169 -4.48 33.28 -16.51
CA ALA A 169 -5.85 33.65 -16.87
C ALA A 169 -6.30 34.94 -16.15
N LEU A 170 -6.00 35.08 -14.85
CA LEU A 170 -6.30 36.29 -14.08
C LEU A 170 -5.54 37.51 -14.63
N ALA A 171 -4.24 37.37 -14.93
CA ALA A 171 -3.44 38.44 -15.52
C ALA A 171 -3.98 38.87 -16.90
N SER A 172 -4.41 37.91 -17.72
CA SER A 172 -5.05 38.17 -19.02
C SER A 172 -6.37 38.96 -18.87
N MET A 173 -7.22 38.57 -17.91
CA MET A 173 -8.46 39.30 -17.61
C MET A 173 -8.18 40.72 -17.10
N GLU A 174 -7.17 40.91 -16.24
CA GLU A 174 -6.78 42.23 -15.75
C GLU A 174 -6.28 43.13 -16.89
N GLY A 175 -5.52 42.59 -17.84
CA GLY A 175 -5.08 43.28 -19.04
C GLY A 175 -6.26 43.75 -19.91
N LYS A 176 -7.25 42.87 -20.13
CA LYS A 176 -8.48 43.21 -20.87
C LYS A 176 -9.29 44.30 -20.16
N LEU A 177 -9.41 44.25 -18.83
CA LEU A 177 -10.10 45.27 -18.05
C LEU A 177 -9.40 46.64 -18.14
N LYS A 178 -8.06 46.68 -18.11
CA LYS A 178 -7.27 47.91 -18.32
C LYS A 178 -7.51 48.51 -19.70
N ALA A 179 -7.55 47.67 -20.75
CA ALA A 179 -7.84 48.13 -22.11
C ALA A 179 -9.25 48.73 -22.24
N VAL A 180 -10.27 48.09 -21.65
CA VAL A 180 -11.65 48.62 -21.62
C VAL A 180 -11.72 49.95 -20.88
N ARG A 181 -11.02 50.07 -19.74
CA ARG A 181 -10.93 51.33 -18.99
C ARG A 181 -10.31 52.45 -19.85
N HIS A 182 -9.22 52.17 -20.56
CA HIS A 182 -8.56 53.16 -21.41
C HIS A 182 -9.46 53.63 -22.58
N VAL A 183 -10.23 52.73 -23.18
CA VAL A 183 -11.22 53.08 -24.21
C VAL A 183 -12.32 53.96 -23.62
N ALA A 184 -12.82 53.63 -22.43
CA ALA A 184 -13.84 54.44 -21.75
C ALA A 184 -13.32 55.84 -21.38
N GLU A 185 -12.09 55.94 -20.86
CA GLU A 185 -11.44 57.23 -20.56
C GLU A 185 -11.20 58.06 -21.83
N SER A 186 -10.74 57.44 -22.92
CA SER A 186 -10.54 58.12 -24.21
C SER A 186 -11.86 58.63 -24.80
N ALA A 187 -12.93 57.84 -24.69
CA ALA A 187 -14.27 58.24 -25.12
C ALA A 187 -14.82 59.40 -24.27
N ALA A 188 -14.60 59.39 -22.95
CA ALA A 188 -14.99 60.48 -22.07
C ALA A 188 -14.25 61.78 -22.38
N VAL A 189 -12.95 61.71 -22.68
CA VAL A 189 -12.15 62.88 -23.10
C VAL A 189 -12.65 63.42 -24.45
N ALA A 190 -12.95 62.55 -25.41
CA ALA A 190 -13.50 62.96 -26.70
C ALA A 190 -14.88 63.62 -26.56
N ALA A 191 -15.76 63.07 -25.72
CA ALA A 191 -17.07 63.65 -25.42
C ALA A 191 -16.97 65.02 -24.72
N ALA A 192 -16.04 65.17 -23.77
CA ALA A 192 -15.77 66.45 -23.11
C ALA A 192 -15.22 67.51 -24.09
N ALA A 193 -14.33 67.12 -25.01
CA ALA A 193 -13.82 68.01 -26.05
C ALA A 193 -14.95 68.49 -26.98
N ALA A 194 -15.84 67.59 -27.40
CA ALA A 194 -17.00 67.93 -28.22
C ALA A 194 -17.97 68.88 -27.48
N ALA A 195 -18.25 68.63 -26.20
CA ALA A 195 -19.13 69.47 -25.39
C ALA A 195 -18.56 70.88 -25.15
N SER A 196 -17.23 71.03 -25.13
CA SER A 196 -16.58 72.33 -24.92
C SER A 196 -16.68 73.28 -26.13
N GLY A 197 -17.27 72.86 -27.27
CA GLY A 197 -17.46 73.70 -28.45
C GLY A 197 -16.15 74.17 -29.11
N LYS A 198 -15.01 73.63 -28.69
CA LYS A 198 -13.67 74.05 -29.12
C LYS A 198 -13.25 73.28 -30.37
N THR A 199 -14.07 73.30 -31.41
CA THR A 199 -13.68 72.78 -32.72
C THR A 199 -12.88 73.83 -33.48
N ALA A 200 -11.65 73.47 -33.80
CA ALA A 200 -10.79 74.01 -34.86
C ALA A 200 -10.15 75.40 -34.64
N SER A 201 -8.86 75.31 -34.31
CA SER A 201 -7.82 76.19 -34.86
C SER A 201 -7.93 76.29 -36.41
N PRO A 202 -7.68 77.47 -37.01
CA PRO A 202 -7.99 77.78 -38.40
C PRO A 202 -6.93 77.23 -39.38
N VAL A 203 -7.17 76.07 -39.98
CA VAL A 203 -6.40 75.58 -41.15
C VAL A 203 -7.29 75.35 -42.38
N ALA A 204 -8.57 75.72 -42.32
CA ALA A 204 -9.52 75.59 -43.44
C ALA A 204 -9.82 76.93 -44.15
N ALA A 205 -8.92 77.91 -44.09
CA ALA A 205 -9.06 79.18 -44.79
C ALA A 205 -8.48 79.11 -46.23
N LYS A 206 -8.96 78.18 -47.07
CA LYS A 206 -8.79 78.26 -48.55
C LYS A 206 -9.67 77.28 -49.33
N VAL A 207 -10.98 77.36 -49.16
CA VAL A 207 -11.93 76.88 -50.18
C VAL A 207 -13.00 77.95 -50.31
N GLU A 208 -12.67 78.97 -51.10
CA GLU A 208 -13.65 79.98 -51.54
C GLU A 208 -14.49 79.45 -52.71
N ALA A 209 -15.73 79.95 -52.73
CA ALA A 209 -16.64 80.06 -53.87
C ALA A 209 -17.34 78.78 -54.34
N GLY A 210 -18.42 78.47 -53.63
CA GLY A 210 -19.51 77.60 -54.09
C GLY A 210 -20.81 77.95 -53.37
N GLU A 211 -21.29 79.19 -53.52
CA GLU A 211 -22.59 79.64 -53.02
C GLU A 211 -23.72 78.90 -53.74
N GLY A 212 -24.24 77.83 -53.12
CA GLY A 212 -25.36 77.10 -53.70
C GLY A 212 -25.78 75.83 -52.97
N ALA A 213 -25.67 75.75 -51.64
CA ALA A 213 -26.14 74.57 -50.89
C ALA A 213 -26.48 74.90 -49.42
N LYS A 214 -27.30 75.93 -49.17
CA LYS A 214 -27.64 76.43 -47.83
C LYS A 214 -28.73 75.62 -47.10
N GLY A 215 -28.93 74.34 -47.41
CA GLY A 215 -30.08 73.58 -46.89
C GLY A 215 -29.94 72.07 -46.78
N ARG A 216 -28.72 71.51 -46.74
CA ARG A 216 -28.52 70.05 -46.56
C ARG A 216 -27.57 69.66 -45.41
N GLY A 217 -27.13 70.63 -44.60
CA GLY A 217 -26.12 70.40 -43.56
C GLY A 217 -26.68 69.87 -42.23
N GLU A 218 -27.87 70.32 -41.82
CA GLU A 218 -28.48 69.91 -40.54
C GLU A 218 -28.96 68.46 -40.57
N ASP A 219 -29.60 68.03 -41.66
CA ASP A 219 -30.06 66.64 -41.83
C ASP A 219 -28.89 65.63 -41.79
N ALA A 220 -27.69 66.03 -42.23
CA ALA A 220 -26.51 65.18 -42.21
C ALA A 220 -25.95 64.98 -40.79
N ALA A 221 -26.08 65.98 -39.92
CA ALA A 221 -25.63 65.90 -38.53
C ALA A 221 -26.57 65.03 -37.69
N GLU A 222 -27.89 65.19 -37.85
CA GLU A 222 -28.87 64.30 -37.18
C GLU A 222 -28.69 62.83 -37.58
N GLY A 223 -28.44 62.57 -38.88
CA GLY A 223 -28.16 61.22 -39.36
C GLY A 223 -26.82 60.63 -38.88
N LEU A 224 -25.87 61.45 -38.43
CA LEU A 224 -24.60 60.99 -37.86
C LEU A 224 -24.77 60.59 -36.40
N TRP A 225 -25.48 61.39 -35.60
CA TRP A 225 -25.79 61.08 -34.21
C TRP A 225 -26.64 59.82 -34.06
N GLY A 226 -27.63 59.62 -34.95
CA GLY A 226 -28.40 58.37 -34.99
C GLY A 226 -27.52 57.13 -35.17
N ARG A 227 -26.60 57.16 -36.14
CA ARG A 227 -25.66 56.05 -36.40
C ARG A 227 -24.67 55.81 -35.26
N ILE A 228 -24.22 56.87 -34.58
CA ILE A 228 -23.36 56.72 -33.39
C ILE A 228 -24.15 56.10 -32.23
N SER A 229 -25.38 56.56 -31.98
CA SER A 229 -26.24 56.01 -30.93
C SER A 229 -26.52 54.52 -31.15
N GLU A 230 -26.90 54.14 -32.36
CA GLU A 230 -27.16 52.74 -32.74
C GLU A 230 -25.92 51.85 -32.51
N ARG A 231 -24.74 52.32 -32.91
CA ARG A 231 -23.48 51.58 -32.73
C ARG A 231 -23.05 51.48 -31.27
N CYS A 232 -23.36 52.49 -30.45
CA CYS A 232 -23.16 52.45 -29.00
C CYS A 232 -24.09 51.44 -28.32
N GLU A 233 -25.36 51.38 -28.71
CA GLU A 233 -26.32 50.37 -28.23
C GLU A 233 -25.90 48.95 -28.64
N GLU A 234 -25.44 48.78 -29.88
CA GLU A 234 -24.91 47.50 -30.37
C GLU A 234 -23.68 47.05 -29.57
N LEU A 235 -22.73 47.96 -29.30
CA LEU A 235 -21.55 47.68 -28.46
C LEU A 235 -21.95 47.33 -27.02
N ALA A 236 -22.92 48.05 -26.43
CA ALA A 236 -23.42 47.74 -25.09
C ALA A 236 -24.11 46.37 -25.05
N ALA A 237 -24.89 46.03 -26.08
CA ALA A 237 -25.53 44.72 -26.20
C ALA A 237 -24.49 43.59 -26.37
N MET A 238 -23.44 43.80 -27.16
CA MET A 238 -22.33 42.85 -27.30
C MET A 238 -21.57 42.66 -25.99
N GLN A 239 -21.26 43.73 -25.26
CA GLN A 239 -20.60 43.63 -23.95
C GLN A 239 -21.46 42.89 -22.92
N LEU A 240 -22.77 43.13 -22.91
CA LEU A 240 -23.69 42.43 -22.01
C LEU A 240 -23.78 40.93 -22.34
N ARG A 241 -23.79 40.55 -23.62
CA ARG A 241 -23.74 39.14 -24.04
C ARG A 241 -22.42 38.48 -23.62
N ALA A 242 -21.29 39.11 -23.93
CA ALA A 242 -19.98 38.61 -23.52
C ALA A 242 -19.85 38.46 -21.99
N SER A 243 -20.44 39.37 -21.21
CA SER A 243 -20.48 39.26 -19.74
C SER A 243 -21.30 38.06 -19.28
N LYS A 244 -22.45 37.77 -19.90
CA LYS A 244 -23.29 36.60 -19.58
C LYS A 244 -22.62 35.29 -19.96
N ASP A 245 -21.92 35.27 -21.09
CA ASP A 245 -21.17 34.10 -21.54
C ASP A 245 -20.02 33.81 -20.56
N ASN A 246 -19.29 34.84 -20.11
CA ASN A 246 -18.28 34.71 -19.07
C ASN A 246 -18.87 34.22 -17.74
N GLU A 247 -20.02 34.75 -17.31
CA GLU A 247 -20.70 34.30 -16.09
C GLU A 247 -21.10 32.81 -16.18
N THR A 248 -21.56 32.39 -17.35
CA THR A 248 -21.93 30.99 -17.61
C THR A 248 -20.70 30.08 -17.62
N ALA A 249 -19.61 30.52 -18.23
CA ALA A 249 -18.34 29.79 -18.23
C ALA A 249 -17.75 29.65 -16.82
N VAL A 250 -17.80 30.69 -16.00
CA VAL A 250 -17.35 30.66 -14.59
C VAL A 250 -18.20 29.71 -13.75
N ARG A 251 -19.54 29.66 -13.97
CA ARG A 251 -20.40 28.67 -13.31
C ARG A 251 -20.04 27.25 -13.71
N ALA A 252 -19.87 26.98 -15.01
CA ALA A 252 -19.49 25.66 -15.50
C ALA A 252 -18.14 25.20 -14.93
N LEU A 253 -17.15 26.10 -14.88
CA LEU A 253 -15.85 25.82 -14.25
C LEU A 253 -15.98 25.52 -12.76
N THR A 254 -16.77 26.31 -12.03
CA THR A 254 -17.04 26.06 -10.60
C THR A 254 -17.68 24.68 -10.38
N ASP A 255 -18.65 24.29 -11.20
CA ASP A 255 -19.30 22.98 -11.12
C ASP A 255 -18.34 21.82 -11.44
N HIS A 256 -17.45 22.00 -12.42
CA HIS A 256 -16.41 21.02 -12.73
C HIS A 256 -15.39 20.86 -11.60
N VAL A 257 -14.96 21.97 -10.98
CA VAL A 257 -14.07 21.94 -9.81
C VAL A 257 -14.75 21.27 -8.62
N ALA A 258 -16.02 21.57 -8.37
CA ALA A 258 -16.79 20.92 -7.30
C ALA A 258 -16.87 19.40 -7.49
N LYS A 259 -17.17 18.92 -8.70
CA LYS A 259 -17.18 17.49 -9.03
C LYS A 259 -15.81 16.84 -8.91
N ALA A 260 -14.75 17.54 -9.32
CA ALA A 260 -13.38 17.04 -9.18
C ALA A 260 -12.99 16.87 -7.70
N LEU A 261 -13.35 17.84 -6.85
CA LEU A 261 -13.12 17.77 -5.41
C LEU A 261 -13.95 16.64 -4.75
N GLU A 262 -15.17 16.40 -5.22
CA GLU A 262 -15.98 15.27 -4.74
C GLU A 262 -15.35 13.92 -5.07
N VAL A 263 -14.87 13.73 -6.31
CA VAL A 263 -14.13 12.53 -6.71
C VAL A 263 -12.85 12.36 -5.90
N GLN A 264 -12.12 13.45 -5.66
CA GLN A 264 -10.92 13.43 -4.83
C GLN A 264 -11.24 13.03 -3.39
N ALA A 265 -12.32 13.55 -2.79
CA ALA A 265 -12.74 13.18 -1.44
C ALA A 265 -13.08 11.69 -1.33
N ILE A 266 -13.80 11.14 -2.31
CA ILE A 266 -14.11 9.71 -2.37
C ILE A 266 -12.83 8.87 -2.49
N GLN A 267 -11.87 9.32 -3.30
CA GLN A 267 -10.59 8.62 -3.46
C GLN A 267 -9.76 8.65 -2.17
N THR A 268 -9.69 9.79 -1.49
CA THR A 268 -9.01 9.92 -0.19
C THR A 268 -9.68 9.04 0.86
N GLN A 269 -11.01 8.96 0.89
CA GLN A 269 -11.73 8.06 1.79
C GLN A 269 -11.38 6.59 1.54
N ARG A 270 -11.40 6.15 0.27
CA ARG A 270 -11.04 4.77 -0.10
C ARG A 270 -9.59 4.42 0.27
N CYS A 271 -8.66 5.36 0.08
CA CYS A 271 -7.28 5.19 0.52
C CYS A 271 -7.17 5.05 2.05
N GLY A 272 -7.97 5.82 2.79
CA GLY A 272 -8.05 5.70 4.26
C GLY A 272 -8.56 4.33 4.71
N GLU A 273 -9.67 3.86 4.14
CA GLU A 273 -10.25 2.54 4.43
C GLU A 273 -9.26 1.40 4.11
N SER A 274 -8.56 1.49 2.99
CA SER A 274 -7.53 0.51 2.60
C SER A 274 -6.33 0.52 3.55
N LEU A 275 -5.90 1.70 4.02
CA LEU A 275 -4.81 1.81 4.99
C LEU A 275 -5.21 1.21 6.36
N GLU A 276 -6.44 1.46 6.82
CA GLU A 276 -6.96 0.86 8.05
C GLU A 276 -7.07 -0.66 7.97
N GLU A 277 -7.47 -1.20 6.81
CA GLU A 277 -7.49 -2.64 6.56
C GLU A 277 -6.09 -3.25 6.61
N LEU A 278 -5.11 -2.61 5.95
CA LEU A 278 -3.71 -3.04 5.99
C LEU A 278 -3.13 -3.00 7.41
N GLN A 279 -3.44 -1.94 8.18
CA GLN A 279 -3.04 -1.83 9.59
C GLN A 279 -3.66 -2.94 10.44
N ARG A 280 -4.93 -3.29 10.19
CA ARG A 280 -5.63 -4.40 10.86
C ARG A 280 -4.99 -5.75 10.53
N GLU A 281 -4.66 -6.00 9.27
CA GLU A 281 -3.96 -7.23 8.86
C GLU A 281 -2.58 -7.31 9.51
N HIS A 282 -1.81 -6.22 9.51
CA HIS A 282 -0.49 -6.18 10.13
C HIS A 282 -0.57 -6.40 11.65
N GLY A 283 -1.54 -5.78 12.32
CA GLY A 283 -1.82 -6.03 13.74
C GLY A 283 -2.17 -7.49 14.02
N HIS A 284 -2.94 -8.13 13.14
CA HIS A 284 -3.25 -9.56 13.27
C HIS A 284 -2.00 -10.44 13.09
N ARG A 285 -1.13 -10.14 12.12
CA ARG A 285 0.14 -10.86 11.93
C ARG A 285 1.09 -10.70 13.11
N ILE A 286 1.20 -9.50 13.68
CA ILE A 286 1.99 -9.26 14.90
C ILE A 286 1.45 -10.11 16.04
N ALA A 287 0.13 -10.11 16.27
CA ALA A 287 -0.49 -10.92 17.32
C ALA A 287 -0.28 -12.43 17.11
N GLN A 288 -0.36 -12.91 15.86
CA GLN A 288 -0.04 -14.31 15.54
C GLN A 288 1.43 -14.65 15.85
N MET A 289 2.35 -13.75 15.51
CA MET A 289 3.78 -13.93 15.79
C MET A 289 4.07 -13.92 17.29
N ASP A 290 3.42 -13.04 18.06
CA ASP A 290 3.52 -13.01 19.52
C ASP A 290 2.99 -14.31 20.15
N MET A 291 1.86 -14.84 19.67
CA MET A 291 1.35 -16.15 20.10
C MET A 291 2.35 -17.28 19.81
N ALA A 292 2.98 -17.27 18.63
CA ALA A 292 3.98 -18.28 18.27
C ALA A 292 5.24 -18.18 19.14
N LEU A 293 5.69 -16.95 19.43
CA LEU A 293 6.81 -16.71 20.34
C LEU A 293 6.49 -17.16 21.78
N GLN A 294 5.25 -16.95 22.23
CA GLN A 294 4.80 -17.44 23.54
C GLN A 294 4.80 -18.96 23.60
N GLN A 295 4.25 -19.65 22.59
CA GLN A 295 4.29 -21.11 22.50
C GLN A 295 5.71 -21.67 22.50
N LEU A 296 6.63 -21.01 21.78
CA LEU A 296 8.05 -21.39 21.79
C LEU A 296 8.66 -21.20 23.20
N GLY A 297 8.31 -20.11 23.89
CA GLY A 297 8.72 -19.86 25.27
C GLY A 297 8.26 -20.95 26.24
N ASP A 298 7.03 -21.42 26.10
CA ASP A 298 6.48 -22.52 26.90
C ASP A 298 7.26 -23.82 26.66
N VAL A 299 7.52 -24.17 25.40
CA VAL A 299 8.32 -25.37 25.04
C VAL A 299 9.75 -25.28 25.58
N ILE A 300 10.39 -24.12 25.52
CA ILE A 300 11.73 -23.90 26.10
C ILE A 300 11.69 -24.09 27.63
N SER A 301 10.64 -23.60 28.29
CA SER A 301 10.46 -23.73 29.74
C SER A 301 10.28 -25.19 30.15
N ASP A 302 9.48 -25.95 29.41
CA ASP A 302 9.28 -27.39 29.62
C ASP A 302 10.58 -28.17 29.43
N LEU A 303 11.34 -27.86 28.37
CA LEU A 303 12.63 -28.50 28.11
C LEU A 303 13.65 -28.19 29.21
N ALA A 304 13.66 -26.96 29.74
CA ALA A 304 14.50 -26.57 30.87
C ALA A 304 14.12 -27.35 32.14
N GLN A 305 12.83 -27.48 32.44
CA GLN A 305 12.34 -28.26 33.59
C GLN A 305 12.69 -29.74 33.48
N GLU A 306 12.53 -30.35 32.30
CA GLU A 306 12.89 -31.74 32.06
C GLU A 306 14.42 -31.96 32.18
N THR A 307 15.22 -31.02 31.68
CA THR A 307 16.68 -31.05 31.83
C THR A 307 17.09 -30.96 33.31
N GLN A 308 16.44 -30.08 34.08
CA GLN A 308 16.65 -29.97 35.52
C GLN A 308 16.26 -31.27 36.24
N ARG A 309 15.12 -31.87 35.89
CA ARG A 309 14.65 -33.15 36.46
C ARG A 309 15.64 -34.28 36.22
N ARG A 310 16.15 -34.41 34.99
CA ARG A 310 17.17 -35.43 34.65
C ARG A 310 18.47 -35.19 35.41
N THR A 311 18.89 -33.94 35.56
CA THR A 311 20.08 -33.58 36.33
C THR A 311 19.91 -33.96 37.81
N GLN A 312 18.74 -33.73 38.39
CA GLN A 312 18.41 -34.15 39.75
C GLN A 312 18.43 -35.67 39.89
N GLN A 313 17.81 -36.41 38.97
CA GLN A 313 17.81 -37.87 38.97
C GLN A 313 19.23 -38.45 38.91
N LEU A 314 20.11 -37.87 38.09
CA LEU A 314 21.53 -38.26 38.02
C LEU A 314 22.27 -37.95 39.33
N SER A 315 22.03 -36.78 39.93
CA SER A 315 22.60 -36.42 41.24
C SER A 315 22.18 -37.40 42.33
N ASP A 316 20.91 -37.78 42.37
CA ASP A 316 20.38 -38.73 43.35
C ASP A 316 20.99 -40.13 43.12
N ALA A 317 21.08 -40.59 41.87
CA ALA A 317 21.71 -41.87 41.53
C ALA A 317 23.20 -41.93 41.91
N VAL A 318 23.95 -40.85 41.66
CA VAL A 318 25.35 -40.73 42.09
C VAL A 318 25.47 -40.79 43.61
N SER A 319 24.53 -40.18 44.34
CA SER A 319 24.50 -40.20 45.81
C SER A 319 24.24 -41.61 46.36
N VAL A 320 23.32 -42.36 45.75
CA VAL A 320 23.05 -43.76 46.12
C VAL A 320 24.29 -44.63 45.87
N LEU A 321 24.92 -44.53 44.69
CA LEU A 321 26.13 -45.28 44.38
C LEU A 321 27.29 -44.93 45.34
N ALA A 322 27.42 -43.66 45.73
CA ALA A 322 28.42 -43.23 46.71
C ALA A 322 28.16 -43.84 48.09
N GLN A 323 26.90 -43.94 48.52
CA GLN A 323 26.50 -44.57 49.77
C GLN A 323 26.75 -46.08 49.75
N GLU A 324 26.40 -46.78 48.68
CA GLU A 324 26.69 -48.21 48.49
C GLU A 324 28.20 -48.49 48.52
N ALA A 325 28.99 -47.65 47.83
CA ALA A 325 30.45 -47.76 47.85
C ALA A 325 31.05 -47.49 49.25
N ALA A 326 30.41 -46.64 50.07
CA ALA A 326 30.81 -46.44 51.47
C ALA A 326 30.50 -47.67 52.33
N LEU A 327 29.32 -48.26 52.20
CA LEU A 327 28.93 -49.49 52.92
C LEU A 327 29.85 -50.67 52.54
N ALA A 328 30.13 -50.86 51.24
CA ALA A 328 31.01 -51.91 50.76
C ALA A 328 32.45 -51.79 51.31
N ARG A 329 32.95 -50.55 51.47
CA ARG A 329 34.25 -50.29 52.10
C ARG A 329 34.24 -50.59 53.61
N GLY A 330 33.12 -50.34 54.29
CA GLY A 330 32.95 -50.68 55.70
C GLY A 330 33.02 -52.19 55.96
N VAL A 331 32.32 -52.99 55.14
CA VAL A 331 32.30 -54.47 55.27
C VAL A 331 33.70 -55.07 55.08
N ARG A 332 34.50 -54.58 54.11
CA ARG A 332 35.86 -55.10 53.90
C ARG A 332 36.81 -54.83 55.07
N ARG A 333 36.60 -53.77 55.86
CA ARG A 333 37.43 -53.50 57.06
C ARG A 333 37.05 -54.35 58.28
N ALA A 334 35.87 -54.97 58.29
CA ALA A 334 35.39 -55.77 59.41
C ALA A 334 35.73 -57.28 59.28
N SER A 335 36.33 -57.73 58.18
CA SER A 335 36.80 -59.10 58.07
C SER A 335 38.14 -59.25 58.82
N PRO A 336 38.20 -60.02 59.92
CA PRO A 336 39.46 -60.28 60.62
C PRO A 336 40.37 -61.07 59.68
N GLY A 337 41.57 -60.57 59.42
CA GLY A 337 42.55 -61.28 58.59
C GLY A 337 42.85 -62.67 59.18
N PRO A 338 42.94 -63.73 58.36
CA PRO A 338 43.37 -65.03 58.83
C PRO A 338 44.82 -64.93 59.34
N PRO A 339 45.13 -65.48 60.53
CA PRO A 339 46.48 -65.47 61.05
C PRO A 339 47.32 -66.54 60.36
N GLY A 340 48.27 -66.10 59.54
CA GLY A 340 49.53 -66.81 59.24
C GLY A 340 49.48 -68.00 58.26
N GLY A 341 50.39 -68.01 57.30
CA GLY A 341 50.81 -69.25 56.65
C GLY A 341 51.32 -69.16 55.21
N ALA A 342 52.63 -68.95 55.08
CA ALA A 342 53.54 -69.44 54.03
C ALA A 342 53.48 -68.86 52.58
N PRO A 343 54.66 -68.57 51.99
CA PRO A 343 54.82 -68.36 50.55
C PRO A 343 55.06 -69.71 49.88
N LEU A 344 54.60 -69.89 48.65
CA LEU A 344 55.34 -70.56 47.57
C LEU A 344 54.52 -70.45 46.28
N GLY A 345 55.23 -70.16 45.19
CA GLY A 345 54.63 -69.83 43.91
C GLY A 345 53.93 -71.01 43.24
N HIS A 346 53.03 -70.68 42.33
CA HIS A 346 53.03 -71.24 40.98
C HIS A 346 52.22 -70.30 40.09
N ARG A 347 52.88 -69.85 39.02
CA ARG A 347 52.30 -69.16 37.87
C ARG A 347 51.58 -70.23 37.05
N GLU A 348 50.26 -70.33 37.21
CA GLU A 348 49.39 -71.04 36.27
C GLU A 348 48.55 -70.03 35.50
N GLU A 349 48.79 -70.00 34.19
CA GLU A 349 47.89 -69.42 33.21
C GLU A 349 46.60 -70.25 33.19
N LEU A 350 45.52 -69.72 33.75
CA LEU A 350 44.19 -70.22 33.51
C LEU A 350 43.48 -69.27 32.55
N SER A 351 43.44 -69.70 31.29
CA SER A 351 42.48 -69.25 30.30
C SER A 351 41.07 -69.53 30.82
N LEU A 352 40.37 -68.49 31.28
CA LEU A 352 38.94 -68.56 31.55
C LEU A 352 38.19 -67.84 30.43
N SER A 353 37.51 -68.68 29.65
CA SER A 353 36.61 -68.35 28.58
C SER A 353 35.62 -67.26 28.98
N ALA A 354 35.60 -66.19 28.17
CA ALA A 354 34.52 -65.22 28.16
C ALA A 354 33.23 -65.90 27.72
N THR A 355 32.42 -66.36 28.66
CA THR A 355 31.06 -66.85 28.38
C THR A 355 30.12 -66.42 29.50
N GLN A 356 29.09 -65.67 29.10
CA GLN A 356 27.82 -65.48 29.80
C GLN A 356 27.85 -64.86 31.20
N LEU A 357 27.95 -63.52 31.26
CA LEU A 357 27.17 -62.75 32.22
C LEU A 357 26.56 -61.54 31.50
N ARG A 358 25.36 -61.76 30.95
CA ARG A 358 24.45 -60.73 30.48
C ARG A 358 23.68 -60.26 31.73
N PRO A 359 23.81 -59.01 32.20
CA PRO A 359 22.91 -58.51 33.22
C PRO A 359 21.56 -58.27 32.56
N SER A 360 20.54 -59.04 32.97
CA SER A 360 19.14 -58.75 32.69
C SER A 360 18.78 -57.42 33.33
N LEU A 361 18.77 -56.36 32.53
CA LEU A 361 18.02 -55.14 32.79
C LEU A 361 16.54 -55.49 32.64
N GLU A 362 15.90 -55.88 33.74
CA GLU A 362 14.44 -55.91 33.86
C GLU A 362 13.93 -54.46 33.77
N ALA A 363 13.25 -54.16 32.68
CA ALA A 363 12.43 -52.96 32.56
C ALA A 363 11.27 -53.06 33.56
N PRO A 364 10.94 -52.00 34.32
CA PRO A 364 9.74 -52.01 35.13
C PRO A 364 8.50 -52.04 34.23
N ALA A 365 7.68 -53.07 34.42
CA ALA A 365 6.38 -53.22 33.81
C ALA A 365 5.49 -52.01 34.17
N GLU A 366 5.07 -51.26 33.16
CA GLU A 366 3.98 -50.29 33.28
C GLU A 366 2.69 -51.04 33.62
N SER A 367 2.23 -50.83 34.84
CA SER A 367 0.91 -51.23 35.31
C SER A 367 -0.15 -50.35 34.62
N GLY A 368 -0.84 -50.95 33.65
CA GLY A 368 -2.07 -50.42 33.08
C GLY A 368 -3.16 -50.32 34.14
N GLY A 369 -3.22 -49.17 34.81
CA GLY A 369 -4.28 -48.78 35.72
C GLY A 369 -5.47 -48.19 34.96
N LEU A 370 -6.53 -48.99 34.83
CA LEU A 370 -7.89 -48.57 34.53
C LEU A 370 -8.30 -47.36 35.38
N LEU A 371 -8.58 -46.22 34.75
CA LEU A 371 -9.45 -45.21 35.33
C LEU A 371 -10.58 -44.85 34.36
N ARG A 372 -11.74 -44.76 34.99
CA ARG A 372 -13.07 -44.72 34.42
C ARG A 372 -13.35 -43.42 33.69
N SER A 373 -13.93 -43.59 32.52
CA SER A 373 -14.88 -42.72 31.84
C SER A 373 -15.82 -41.98 32.81
N SER A 374 -15.90 -40.65 32.65
CA SER A 374 -17.07 -39.83 32.96
C SER A 374 -17.38 -38.96 31.74
N HIS A 375 -18.21 -39.48 30.84
CA HIS A 375 -18.83 -38.69 29.78
C HIS A 375 -20.06 -37.99 30.36
N SER A 376 -20.07 -36.65 30.35
CA SER A 376 -21.30 -35.87 30.34
C SER A 376 -21.78 -35.72 28.90
N THR A 377 -23.06 -36.00 28.75
CA THR A 377 -23.87 -35.97 27.54
C THR A 377 -24.06 -34.55 27.00
N LEU A 378 -23.96 -34.35 25.68
CA LEU A 378 -24.87 -33.49 24.92
C LEU A 378 -24.94 -33.96 23.46
N SER A 379 -26.18 -34.31 23.08
CA SER A 379 -26.72 -34.64 21.76
C SER A 379 -26.39 -33.57 20.71
N GLY A 380 -26.25 -33.80 19.41
CA GLY A 380 -26.45 -34.97 18.56
C GLY A 380 -26.52 -34.50 17.09
N ALA A 381 -26.13 -35.35 16.12
CA ALA A 381 -26.62 -35.36 14.73
C ALA A 381 -25.91 -36.45 13.89
N LYS A 382 -26.58 -37.59 13.73
CA LYS A 382 -26.90 -38.27 12.45
C LYS A 382 -26.03 -37.91 11.22
N LEU A 383 -25.20 -38.85 10.73
CA LEU A 383 -25.49 -39.79 9.62
C LEU A 383 -24.23 -40.42 8.99
N SER A 384 -24.37 -41.71 8.71
CA SER A 384 -23.81 -42.48 7.58
C SER A 384 -22.34 -42.94 7.57
N SER A 385 -22.26 -44.25 7.85
CA SER A 385 -21.24 -45.25 7.59
C SER A 385 -20.58 -45.26 6.20
N SER A 386 -19.27 -45.51 6.16
CA SER A 386 -18.65 -46.40 5.18
C SER A 386 -17.37 -47.03 5.75
N THR A 387 -17.10 -48.27 5.37
CA THR A 387 -16.38 -49.28 6.14
C THR A 387 -15.14 -49.80 5.40
N ARG A 388 -14.03 -49.99 6.16
CA ARG A 388 -12.84 -50.89 5.94
C ARG A 388 -11.74 -50.47 4.94
N PRO A 389 -10.50 -51.05 5.04
CA PRO A 389 -9.79 -51.69 6.17
C PRO A 389 -8.33 -51.14 6.39
N PRO A 390 -7.62 -51.58 7.46
CA PRO A 390 -6.29 -51.07 7.83
C PRO A 390 -5.14 -51.98 7.35
N SER A 391 -3.97 -51.37 7.08
CA SER A 391 -2.69 -52.05 6.89
C SER A 391 -1.58 -51.36 7.70
N PRO A 392 -0.50 -52.10 8.08
CA PRO A 392 0.24 -51.88 9.32
C PRO A 392 1.47 -50.96 9.17
N SER A 393 1.73 -50.15 10.20
CA SER A 393 2.96 -49.37 10.34
C SER A 393 4.08 -50.20 11.00
N PRO A 394 5.33 -50.18 10.49
CA PRO A 394 6.49 -50.67 11.21
C PRO A 394 7.09 -49.59 12.12
N ARG A 395 7.48 -50.00 13.34
CA ARG A 395 8.31 -49.24 14.27
C ARG A 395 9.72 -49.07 13.71
N VAL A 396 10.20 -47.83 13.67
CA VAL A 396 11.63 -47.53 13.46
C VAL A 396 12.12 -46.69 14.65
N THR A 397 13.04 -47.27 15.41
CA THR A 397 13.81 -46.62 16.47
C THR A 397 14.91 -45.78 15.86
N SER A 398 14.87 -44.46 16.02
CA SER A 398 15.96 -43.55 15.60
C SER A 398 16.87 -43.23 16.79
N HIS A 399 18.13 -43.65 16.69
CA HIS A 399 19.24 -43.19 17.52
C HIS A 399 19.64 -41.76 17.09
N VAL A 400 19.65 -40.82 18.03
CA VAL A 400 20.12 -39.44 17.85
C VAL A 400 21.59 -39.35 18.29
N PRO A 401 22.54 -38.88 17.45
CA PRO A 401 23.90 -38.58 17.89
C PRO A 401 23.97 -37.21 18.59
N PRO A 402 24.93 -37.01 19.53
CA PRO A 402 25.01 -35.79 20.33
C PRO A 402 25.51 -34.59 19.52
N VAL A 403 24.76 -33.49 19.59
CA VAL A 403 25.16 -32.18 19.06
C VAL A 403 26.13 -31.52 20.04
N ALA A 404 27.29 -31.10 19.55
CA ALA A 404 28.29 -30.37 20.32
C ALA A 404 27.80 -28.94 20.62
N LEU A 405 27.88 -28.55 21.89
CA LEU A 405 27.55 -27.21 22.39
C LEU A 405 28.61 -26.18 21.94
N PRO A 406 28.22 -24.99 21.44
CA PRO A 406 29.14 -23.88 21.28
C PRO A 406 29.46 -23.21 22.63
N ALA A 407 30.73 -22.80 22.77
CA ALA A 407 31.28 -22.14 23.95
C ALA A 407 30.64 -20.76 24.22
N PRO A 408 30.58 -20.30 25.50
CA PRO A 408 29.96 -19.03 25.85
C PRO A 408 30.78 -17.82 25.39
N VAL A 409 30.09 -16.88 24.74
CA VAL A 409 30.62 -15.55 24.38
C VAL A 409 30.64 -14.66 25.63
N PRO A 410 31.72 -13.90 25.89
CA PRO A 410 31.80 -13.02 27.06
C PRO A 410 30.86 -11.82 26.93
N GLN A 411 30.16 -11.51 28.03
CA GLN A 411 29.27 -10.35 28.15
C GLN A 411 30.05 -9.04 28.07
N VAL A 412 29.66 -8.18 27.13
CA VAL A 412 30.07 -6.77 27.08
C VAL A 412 29.10 -5.97 27.95
N VAL A 413 29.62 -5.45 29.07
CA VAL A 413 28.92 -4.51 29.95
C VAL A 413 28.85 -3.15 29.25
N LEU A 414 27.64 -2.72 28.86
CA LEU A 414 27.37 -1.37 28.37
C LEU A 414 26.84 -0.51 29.53
N ALA A 415 27.58 0.56 29.83
CA ALA A 415 27.22 1.60 30.79
C ALA A 415 26.06 2.47 30.29
N PRO A 416 25.22 3.03 31.18
CA PRO A 416 24.06 3.84 30.78
C PRO A 416 24.51 5.26 30.36
N GLN A 417 24.13 5.68 29.14
CA GLN A 417 24.22 7.08 28.75
C GLN A 417 23.00 7.87 29.22
N ALA A 418 23.30 9.03 29.80
CA ALA A 418 22.36 9.97 30.39
C ALA A 418 21.44 10.61 29.34
N ALA A 419 20.16 10.72 29.70
CA ALA A 419 19.15 11.48 28.96
C ALA A 419 19.43 12.99 29.06
N ALA A 420 19.69 13.63 27.92
CA ALA A 420 19.71 15.09 27.81
C ALA A 420 18.29 15.59 27.49
N VAL A 421 17.70 16.28 28.46
CA VAL A 421 16.46 17.04 28.35
C VAL A 421 16.73 18.30 27.52
N VAL A 422 16.13 18.42 26.34
CA VAL A 422 16.08 19.68 25.59
C VAL A 422 14.74 20.35 25.87
N GLN A 423 14.81 21.41 26.67
CA GLN A 423 13.70 22.28 27.04
C GLN A 423 13.59 23.37 25.95
N ALA A 424 12.56 23.28 25.10
CA ALA A 424 12.25 24.34 24.13
C ALA A 424 11.34 25.38 24.78
N ALA A 425 11.81 26.63 24.77
CA ALA A 425 11.15 27.80 25.33
C ALA A 425 9.89 28.20 24.53
N ALA A 426 8.80 28.45 25.24
CA ALA A 426 7.60 29.10 24.71
C ALA A 426 7.73 30.64 24.82
N PRO A 427 7.37 31.42 23.80
CA PRO A 427 7.23 32.85 23.95
C PRO A 427 5.86 33.20 24.54
N ALA A 428 5.90 33.95 25.65
CA ALA A 428 4.75 34.60 26.25
C ALA A 428 4.24 35.72 25.35
N ASN A 429 2.97 35.68 24.97
CA ASN A 429 2.22 36.86 24.53
C ASN A 429 0.94 36.95 25.35
N GLY A 430 0.87 38.00 26.17
CA GLY A 430 -0.29 38.35 26.96
C GLY A 430 -1.38 38.93 26.08
N LEU A 431 -2.63 38.56 26.37
CA LEU A 431 -3.82 39.27 25.91
C LEU A 431 -4.76 39.48 27.09
N GLU A 432 -5.04 40.76 27.33
CA GLU A 432 -5.96 41.29 28.31
C GLU A 432 -7.37 40.74 28.15
N LYS A 433 -8.00 40.50 29.30
CA LYS A 433 -9.36 40.02 29.47
C LYS A 433 -10.30 41.23 29.57
N VAL A 434 -11.01 41.56 28.48
CA VAL A 434 -12.08 42.57 28.48
C VAL A 434 -13.42 41.88 28.78
N ALA A 435 -14.10 42.40 29.81
CA ALA A 435 -15.41 41.95 30.29
C ALA A 435 -16.57 42.39 29.38
N PRO A 436 -17.74 41.73 29.42
CA PRO A 436 -18.91 42.11 28.61
C PRO A 436 -19.75 43.19 29.32
N PRO A 437 -20.40 44.13 28.58
CA PRO A 437 -21.40 45.01 29.18
C PRO A 437 -22.78 44.36 29.19
N GLY A 438 -23.54 44.72 30.22
CA GLY A 438 -24.80 44.12 30.62
C GLY A 438 -26.00 44.55 29.80
N ALA A 439 -27.01 43.69 29.87
CA ALA A 439 -28.35 43.92 29.36
C ALA A 439 -29.11 44.90 30.27
N GLY A 440 -29.68 45.94 29.65
CA GLY A 440 -30.66 46.85 30.27
C GLY A 440 -31.84 47.05 29.32
N SER A 441 -33.02 46.63 29.77
CA SER A 441 -34.31 47.07 29.22
C SER A 441 -34.51 48.59 29.45
N PRO A 442 -35.33 49.29 28.65
CA PRO A 442 -36.72 49.50 29.08
C PRO A 442 -37.79 49.67 27.97
N SER A 443 -39.00 49.24 28.32
CA SER A 443 -40.30 49.93 28.25
C SER A 443 -40.61 51.01 27.18
N SER A 444 -41.66 50.71 26.40
CA SER A 444 -42.83 51.53 26.01
C SER A 444 -42.70 53.02 25.63
N GLY A 445 -43.28 53.37 24.47
CA GLY A 445 -44.02 54.64 24.32
C GLY A 445 -44.07 55.25 22.92
N GLY A 446 -45.26 55.26 22.30
CA GLY A 446 -45.78 56.37 21.49
C GLY A 446 -45.37 56.50 20.00
N GLY A 447 -46.33 56.35 19.09
CA GLY A 447 -46.33 57.08 17.79
C GLY A 447 -46.86 58.52 17.97
N PRO A 448 -47.22 59.30 16.92
CA PRO A 448 -47.23 58.97 15.48
C PRO A 448 -46.79 60.11 14.49
N ARG A 449 -46.79 59.78 13.18
CA ARG A 449 -47.04 60.62 11.96
C ARG A 449 -46.01 61.65 11.44
N GLY A 450 -45.85 61.63 10.10
CA GLY A 450 -45.24 62.65 9.22
C GLY A 450 -44.05 62.06 8.44
N GLY A 451 -44.11 61.71 7.15
CA GLY A 451 -44.45 62.56 6.01
C GLY A 451 -43.15 63.12 5.40
N GLY A 452 -42.69 62.62 4.25
CA GLY A 452 -41.52 63.20 3.58
C GLY A 452 -40.87 62.33 2.50
N CYS A 453 -41.20 62.64 1.24
CA CYS A 453 -40.56 62.13 0.03
C CYS A 453 -39.05 62.44 0.00
N GLY A 454 -38.24 61.49 -0.49
CA GLY A 454 -36.82 61.74 -0.76
C GLY A 454 -36.08 60.52 -1.30
N ARG A 455 -36.20 60.28 -2.61
CA ARG A 455 -35.36 59.31 -3.34
C ARG A 455 -33.88 59.74 -3.25
N ARG A 456 -33.01 58.83 -2.80
CA ARG A 456 -31.56 58.82 -3.10
C ARG A 456 -31.15 57.39 -3.48
N PRO A 457 -30.35 57.17 -4.54
CA PRO A 457 -29.81 55.86 -4.85
C PRO A 457 -28.53 55.64 -4.03
N LEU A 458 -28.52 54.64 -3.15
CA LEU A 458 -27.33 54.20 -2.43
C LEU A 458 -26.69 53.00 -3.14
N GLY A 459 -25.45 53.21 -3.58
CA GLY A 459 -24.30 52.30 -3.60
C GLY A 459 -24.52 50.81 -3.90
N ARG A 460 -24.19 50.42 -5.14
CA ARG A 460 -24.06 49.02 -5.59
C ARG A 460 -22.77 48.29 -5.13
N ASN A 461 -21.98 48.84 -4.21
CA ASN A 461 -20.66 48.29 -3.84
C ASN A 461 -20.63 47.39 -2.58
N ALA A 462 -21.74 47.21 -1.88
CA ALA A 462 -21.76 46.36 -0.67
C ALA A 462 -21.73 44.85 -0.97
N GLY A 463 -22.21 44.42 -2.14
CA GLY A 463 -22.25 43.00 -2.51
C GLY A 463 -20.87 42.41 -2.84
N GLN A 464 -20.00 43.18 -3.50
CA GLN A 464 -18.68 42.69 -3.94
C GLN A 464 -17.70 42.52 -2.78
N ALA A 465 -17.77 43.39 -1.77
CA ALA A 465 -16.93 43.28 -0.57
C ALA A 465 -17.31 42.06 0.29
N ALA A 466 -18.60 41.71 0.36
CA ALA A 466 -19.07 40.52 1.09
C ALA A 466 -18.60 39.21 0.42
N THR A 467 -18.64 39.13 -0.92
CA THR A 467 -18.11 37.97 -1.66
C THR A 467 -16.59 37.85 -1.57
N ALA A 468 -15.85 38.96 -1.61
CA ALA A 468 -14.38 38.92 -1.47
C ALA A 468 -13.95 38.46 -0.07
N ALA A 469 -14.67 38.89 0.98
CA ALA A 469 -14.43 38.44 2.35
C ALA A 469 -14.76 36.95 2.54
N ALA A 470 -15.83 36.44 1.91
CA ALA A 470 -16.20 35.02 1.98
C ALA A 470 -15.17 34.11 1.27
N VAL A 471 -14.63 34.54 0.13
CA VAL A 471 -13.58 33.79 -0.60
C VAL A 471 -12.25 33.79 0.17
N ALA A 472 -11.88 34.91 0.79
CA ALA A 472 -10.69 34.97 1.64
C ALA A 472 -10.79 34.09 2.88
N ALA A 473 -11.98 34.02 3.51
CA ALA A 473 -12.23 33.15 4.65
C ALA A 473 -12.19 31.65 4.27
N ALA A 474 -12.72 31.28 3.10
CA ALA A 474 -12.65 29.92 2.59
C ALA A 474 -11.21 29.48 2.24
N ALA A 475 -10.40 30.39 1.67
CA ALA A 475 -9.00 30.13 1.39
C ALA A 475 -8.16 29.95 2.67
N ALA A 476 -8.44 30.74 3.71
CA ALA A 476 -7.78 30.59 5.01
C ALA A 476 -8.15 29.28 5.72
N ALA A 477 -9.41 28.84 5.61
CA ALA A 477 -9.85 27.56 6.16
C ALA A 477 -9.22 26.34 5.45
N ALA A 478 -9.06 26.41 4.13
CA ALA A 478 -8.38 25.36 3.36
C ALA A 478 -6.88 25.28 3.68
N ALA A 479 -6.22 26.42 3.90
CA ALA A 479 -4.80 26.45 4.31
C ALA A 479 -4.58 25.87 5.71
N ALA A 480 -5.51 26.09 6.64
CA ALA A 480 -5.44 25.51 7.98
C ALA A 480 -5.68 23.99 7.99
N ALA A 481 -6.55 23.49 7.11
CA ALA A 481 -6.81 22.05 6.96
C ALA A 481 -5.70 21.27 6.24
N GLY A 482 -4.86 21.94 5.45
CA GLY A 482 -3.69 21.31 4.82
C GLY A 482 -2.44 21.27 5.70
N ALA A 483 -2.44 21.98 6.84
CA ALA A 483 -1.33 22.02 7.78
C ALA A 483 -1.51 21.10 9.01
N ALA A 484 -2.71 20.55 9.18
CA ALA A 484 -3.07 19.56 10.20
C ALA A 484 -3.20 18.18 9.55
#